data_AF-A0AAN5CJ01-F1
#
_entry.id   AF-A0AAN5CJ01-F1
#
_cell.length_a   1.000
_cell.length_b   1.000
_cell.length_c   1.000
_cell.angle_alpha   90.00
_cell.angle_beta   90.00
_cell.angle_gamma   90.00
#
_symmetry.space_group_name_H-M   'P 1'
#
loop_
_entity.id
_entity.type
_entity.pdbx_description
1 polymer ?
#
loop_
_entity_poly.entity_id
_entity_poly.type
_entity_poly.pdbx_seq_one_letter_code
_entity_poly.pdbx_strand_id
1 'polypeptide(L)'
;SSHRFNLAHAHRVMEGEVSRSCLICSSTITMGHMGIDACRACAAFFKRCKEKGKLFLCRQGNGKCTFRKHQKFMCRSCRYEKCIHFGMTFDSPIDLRILSEGTKEEIIRPSVIRRMENTHTSTQSVLDKVRSCYDKPRSSRLKKERDYLDCRGLQRPKR
;
A
#
# COMPACT_ATOMS: atom_id res chain seq x y z
N SER A 1 20.34 41.02 14.10
CA SER A 1 19.40 39.98 14.54
C SER A 1 18.81 39.26 13.35
N SER A 2 19.43 38.14 12.94
CA SER A 2 19.05 37.42 11.71
C SER A 2 19.41 35.94 11.85
N HIS A 3 18.73 35.21 12.75
CA HIS A 3 18.87 33.75 12.79
C HIS A 3 17.98 33.12 11.71
N ARG A 4 18.60 32.90 10.54
CA ARG A 4 18.09 31.98 9.52
C ARG A 4 18.06 30.57 10.11
N PHE A 5 16.87 29.98 10.12
CA PHE A 5 16.64 28.55 10.27
C PHE A 5 17.39 27.80 9.15
N ASN A 6 18.30 26.90 9.50
CA ASN A 6 18.63 25.70 8.71
C ASN A 6 19.62 24.82 9.47
N LEU A 7 19.16 23.65 9.93
CA LEU A 7 20.04 22.49 10.13
C LEU A 7 19.27 21.19 9.94
N ALA A 8 18.70 21.03 8.74
CA ALA A 8 18.65 19.70 8.15
C ALA A 8 20.08 19.34 7.73
N HIS A 9 20.52 18.12 8.06
CA HIS A 9 21.78 17.51 7.60
C HIS A 9 23.05 17.74 8.44
N ALA A 10 23.05 17.23 9.68
CA ALA A 10 24.30 16.91 10.39
C ALA A 10 24.55 15.39 10.36
N HIS A 11 25.18 14.94 9.27
CA HIS A 11 25.97 13.71 9.26
C HIS A 11 27.17 13.90 10.19
N ARG A 12 27.32 13.06 11.22
CA ARG A 12 28.60 12.70 11.86
C ARG A 12 28.36 11.54 12.83
N VAL A 13 28.97 10.38 12.59
CA VAL A 13 29.97 9.70 13.46
C VAL A 13 30.47 8.42 12.73
N MET A 14 31.74 8.13 13.03
CA MET A 14 32.71 7.19 12.45
C MET A 14 32.37 5.69 12.47
N GLU A 15 33.25 4.97 11.76
CA GLU A 15 33.31 3.54 11.44
C GLU A 15 33.12 2.57 12.61
N GLY A 16 32.11 1.74 12.40
CA GLY A 16 31.81 0.46 13.01
C GLY A 16 30.54 0.02 12.31
N GLU A 17 30.59 -0.98 11.44
CA GLU A 17 29.46 -1.34 10.56
C GLU A 17 28.30 -1.92 11.39
N VAL A 18 27.57 -1.06 12.10
CA VAL A 18 26.33 -1.41 12.77
C VAL A 18 25.30 -1.61 11.66
N SER A 19 25.10 -2.88 11.31
CA SER A 19 24.08 -3.26 10.33
C SER A 19 22.72 -2.80 10.84
N ARG A 20 22.23 -1.69 10.30
CA ARG A 20 20.88 -1.19 10.62
C ARG A 20 19.85 -2.19 10.13
N SER A 21 18.79 -2.39 10.89
CA SER A 21 17.75 -3.37 10.57
C SER A 21 16.37 -2.75 10.61
N CYS A 22 15.50 -3.22 9.73
CA CYS A 22 14.12 -2.76 9.62
C CYS A 22 13.36 -3.09 10.91
N LEU A 23 12.78 -2.10 11.57
CA LEU A 23 11.97 -2.29 12.79
C LEU A 23 10.74 -3.17 12.55
N ILE A 24 10.26 -3.23 11.31
CA ILE A 24 9.07 -4.01 10.94
C ILE A 24 9.41 -5.48 10.70
N CYS A 25 10.32 -5.76 9.76
CA CYS A 25 10.61 -7.12 9.26
C CYS A 25 12.06 -7.60 9.50
N SER A 26 12.87 -6.79 10.18
CA SER A 26 14.24 -7.09 10.60
C SER A 26 15.23 -7.33 9.45
N SER A 27 14.85 -7.08 8.20
CA SER A 27 15.76 -7.07 7.05
C SER A 27 16.82 -5.98 7.21
N THR A 28 18.04 -6.25 6.75
CA THR A 28 19.13 -5.28 6.72
C THR A 28 18.74 -4.07 5.86
N ILE A 29 19.08 -2.87 6.32
CA ILE A 29 18.80 -1.62 5.62
C ILE A 29 20.06 -0.76 5.56
N THR A 30 20.25 -0.06 4.43
CA THR A 30 21.28 0.97 4.29
C THR A 30 20.78 2.33 4.79
N MET A 31 19.46 2.57 4.67
CA MET A 31 18.79 3.83 5.03
C MET A 31 17.33 3.56 5.42
N GLY A 32 16.78 4.38 6.32
CA GLY A 32 15.37 4.35 6.71
C GLY A 32 14.42 5.01 5.70
N HIS A 33 13.12 4.84 5.90
CA HIS A 33 12.06 5.39 5.05
C HIS A 33 10.85 5.81 5.88
N MET A 34 10.22 6.93 5.50
CA MET A 34 8.95 7.39 6.07
C MET A 34 9.03 7.63 7.59
N GLY A 35 10.12 8.30 8.01
CA GLY A 35 10.35 8.72 9.40
C GLY A 35 10.96 7.65 10.33
N ILE A 36 11.14 6.41 9.87
CA ILE A 36 11.65 5.30 10.71
C ILE A 36 12.68 4.43 9.97
N ASP A 37 13.38 3.59 10.73
CA ASP A 37 14.22 2.51 10.19
C ASP A 37 13.35 1.38 9.61
N ALA A 38 12.85 1.60 8.39
CA ALA A 38 12.06 0.65 7.62
C ALA A 38 12.72 0.37 6.28
N CYS A 39 12.67 -0.90 5.83
CA CYS A 39 13.14 -1.26 4.49
C CYS A 39 12.19 -0.78 3.39
N ARG A 40 12.70 -0.65 2.16
CA ARG A 40 11.92 -0.27 0.96
C ARG A 40 10.61 -1.05 0.80
N ALA A 41 10.66 -2.36 1.07
CA ALA A 41 9.49 -3.22 0.95
C ALA A 41 8.40 -2.92 2.00
N CYS A 42 8.78 -2.50 3.22
CA CYS A 42 7.82 -2.08 4.25
C CYS A 42 7.25 -0.69 3.97
N ALA A 43 8.07 0.24 3.47
CA ALA A 43 7.60 1.55 3.02
C ALA A 43 6.56 1.45 1.89
N ALA A 44 6.88 0.70 0.82
CA ALA A 44 5.95 0.48 -0.28
C ALA A 44 4.69 -0.33 0.15
N PHE A 45 4.81 -1.19 1.16
CA PHE A 45 3.66 -1.85 1.75
C PHE A 45 2.77 -0.85 2.48
N PHE A 46 3.33 -0.03 3.38
CA PHE A 46 2.60 0.94 4.18
C PHE A 46 1.87 1.96 3.32
N LYS A 47 2.56 2.57 2.33
CA LYS A 47 1.94 3.50 1.36
C LYS A 47 0.70 2.89 0.69
N ARG A 48 0.83 1.68 0.14
CA ARG A 48 -0.30 0.98 -0.52
C ARG A 48 -1.45 0.66 0.43
N CYS A 49 -1.16 0.43 1.72
CA CYS A 49 -2.21 0.16 2.71
C CYS A 49 -2.93 1.43 3.11
N LYS A 50 -2.18 2.53 3.31
CA LYS A 50 -2.72 3.84 3.67
C LYS A 50 -3.59 4.42 2.54
N GLU A 51 -3.11 4.39 1.29
CA GLU A 51 -3.86 4.90 0.12
C GLU A 51 -5.13 4.09 -0.17
N LYS A 52 -5.11 2.77 0.06
CA LYS A 52 -6.26 1.90 -0.27
C LYS A 52 -7.27 1.74 0.86
N GLY A 53 -6.97 2.24 2.07
CA GLY A 53 -7.83 2.13 3.24
C GLY A 53 -8.26 0.70 3.58
N LYS A 54 -7.47 -0.32 3.23
CA LYS A 54 -7.90 -1.72 3.38
C LYS A 54 -7.81 -2.18 4.84
N LEU A 55 -8.90 -2.77 5.33
CA LEU A 55 -8.89 -3.53 6.58
C LEU A 55 -8.25 -4.90 6.35
N PHE A 56 -7.33 -5.28 7.22
CA PHE A 56 -6.68 -6.59 7.20
C PHE A 56 -7.14 -7.38 8.43
N LEU A 57 -7.49 -8.64 8.22
CA LEU A 57 -7.74 -9.57 9.32
C LEU A 57 -6.48 -10.38 9.61
N CYS A 58 -6.19 -10.59 10.90
CA CYS A 58 -5.10 -11.44 11.32
C CYS A 58 -5.41 -12.91 11.00
N ARG A 59 -4.50 -13.60 10.30
CA ARG A 59 -4.67 -15.02 9.95
C ARG A 59 -4.75 -15.94 11.17
N GLN A 60 -4.03 -15.59 12.23
CA GLN A 60 -4.01 -16.35 13.48
C GLN A 60 -5.07 -15.86 14.49
N GLY A 61 -5.83 -14.80 14.17
CA GLY A 61 -6.83 -14.20 15.06
C GLY A 61 -6.28 -13.43 16.27
N ASN A 62 -5.04 -13.70 16.71
CA ASN A 62 -4.47 -13.16 17.95
C ASN A 62 -3.73 -11.81 17.82
N GLY A 63 -3.55 -11.28 16.61
CA GLY A 63 -2.81 -10.03 16.36
C GLY A 63 -1.31 -10.07 16.71
N LYS A 64 -0.73 -11.22 17.04
CA LYS A 64 0.64 -11.36 17.60
C LYS A 64 1.57 -12.17 16.69
N CYS A 65 1.36 -12.14 15.38
CA CYS A 65 2.20 -12.90 14.44
C CYS A 65 3.65 -12.40 14.48
N THR A 66 4.59 -13.29 14.79
CA THR A 66 6.04 -13.01 14.74
C THR A 66 6.57 -13.08 13.30
N PHE A 67 7.45 -12.14 12.92
CA PHE A 67 8.09 -12.14 11.61
C PHE A 67 9.52 -12.66 11.73
N ARG A 68 9.90 -13.64 10.89
CA ARG A 68 11.29 -14.08 10.74
C ARG A 68 11.82 -13.64 9.38
N LYS A 69 13.13 -13.36 9.26
CA LYS A 69 13.79 -12.89 8.02
C LYS A 69 13.47 -13.71 6.77
N HIS A 70 13.15 -15.01 6.90
CA HIS A 70 12.90 -15.91 5.77
C HIS A 70 11.42 -16.24 5.53
N GLN A 71 10.50 -15.62 6.27
CA GLN A 71 9.06 -15.85 6.08
C GLN A 71 8.58 -15.07 4.84
N LYS A 72 8.40 -15.78 3.72
CA LYS A 72 7.92 -15.23 2.45
C LYS A 72 6.57 -14.50 2.57
N PHE A 73 5.76 -14.84 3.59
CA PHE A 73 4.42 -14.29 3.77
C PHE A 73 4.17 -13.78 5.20
N MET A 74 4.47 -12.51 5.44
CA MET A 74 4.07 -11.83 6.68
C MET A 74 2.55 -11.59 6.72
N CYS A 75 1.95 -11.74 7.91
CA CYS A 75 0.55 -11.39 8.14
C CYS A 75 0.33 -9.89 7.84
N ARG A 76 -0.59 -9.58 6.91
CA ARG A 76 -0.84 -8.20 6.47
C ARG A 76 -1.37 -7.32 7.61
N SER A 77 -2.24 -7.87 8.47
CA SER A 77 -2.78 -7.17 9.67
C SER A 77 -1.66 -6.78 10.61
N CYS A 78 -0.94 -7.77 11.14
CA CYS A 78 0.13 -7.53 12.11
C CYS A 78 1.25 -6.66 11.52
N ARG A 79 1.55 -6.80 10.22
CA ARG A 79 2.58 -5.99 9.56
C ARG A 79 2.16 -4.52 9.48
N TYR A 80 0.90 -4.26 9.14
CA TYR A 80 0.38 -2.90 9.04
C TYR A 80 0.22 -2.25 10.41
N GLU A 81 -0.30 -2.99 11.40
CA GLU A 81 -0.34 -2.55 12.80
C GLU A 81 1.05 -2.20 13.31
N LYS A 82 2.06 -3.03 13.02
CA LYS A 82 3.44 -2.74 13.40
C LYS A 82 3.97 -1.46 12.73
N CYS A 83 3.65 -1.20 11.46
CA CYS A 83 4.00 0.06 10.81
C CYS A 83 3.40 1.27 11.54
N ILE A 84 2.13 1.21 11.93
CA ILE A 84 1.46 2.27 12.68
C ILE A 84 2.07 2.42 14.08
N HIS A 85 2.32 1.30 14.77
CA HIS A 85 2.86 1.27 16.12
C HIS A 85 4.23 1.97 16.22
N PHE A 86 5.09 1.79 15.21
CA PHE A 86 6.38 2.49 15.14
C PHE A 86 6.28 3.93 14.64
N GLY A 87 5.08 4.45 14.36
CA GLY A 87 4.89 5.83 13.92
C GLY A 87 5.29 6.07 12.46
N MET A 88 5.17 5.06 11.59
CA MET A 88 5.37 5.28 10.16
C MET A 88 4.30 6.26 9.65
N THR A 89 4.72 7.42 9.14
CA THR A 89 3.80 8.44 8.62
C THR A 89 3.87 8.50 7.10
N PHE A 90 2.74 8.80 6.48
CA PHE A 90 2.67 9.16 5.07
C PHE A 90 1.85 10.43 5.01
N ASP A 91 2.53 11.57 5.19
CA ASP A 91 1.96 12.86 4.85
C ASP A 91 1.92 12.93 3.33
N SER A 92 0.87 12.34 2.77
CA SER A 92 0.48 12.69 1.40
C SER A 92 0.17 14.18 1.41
N PRO A 93 0.70 14.97 0.45
CA PRO A 93 0.07 16.22 0.12
C PRO A 93 -1.42 15.94 -0.06
N ILE A 94 -2.22 16.65 0.72
CA ILE A 94 -3.65 16.49 0.87
C ILE A 94 -4.27 16.29 -0.50
N ASP A 95 -5.06 15.23 -0.65
CA ASP A 95 -5.98 15.10 -1.78
C ASP A 95 -6.97 16.26 -1.65
N LEU A 96 -6.72 17.36 -2.37
CA LEU A 96 -7.55 18.57 -2.42
C LEU A 96 -8.99 18.30 -2.93
N ARG A 97 -9.39 17.04 -3.07
CA ARG A 97 -10.74 16.61 -3.43
C ARG A 97 -11.72 16.56 -2.25
N ILE A 98 -11.29 16.90 -1.04
CA ILE A 98 -12.16 16.97 0.15
C ILE A 98 -11.96 18.32 0.86
N LEU A 99 -12.33 19.42 0.19
CA LEU A 99 -12.53 20.71 0.85
C LEU A 99 -13.86 21.33 0.39
N SER A 100 -14.96 20.89 1.02
CA SER A 100 -16.26 21.56 1.21
C SER A 100 -17.21 20.49 1.79
N GLU A 101 -17.80 20.52 2.97
CA GLU A 101 -18.08 21.54 3.99
C GLU A 101 -17.98 20.90 5.39
N GLY A 102 -17.80 21.72 6.43
CA GLY A 102 -17.36 21.28 7.75
C GLY A 102 -18.43 20.79 8.72
N THR A 103 -17.96 20.19 9.81
CA THR A 103 -18.23 20.57 11.21
C THR A 103 -17.39 19.66 12.12
N LYS A 104 -17.20 20.13 13.35
CA LYS A 104 -16.21 19.69 14.35
C LYS A 104 -16.39 18.24 14.81
N GLU A 105 -15.27 17.68 15.28
CA GLU A 105 -15.12 16.60 16.28
C GLU A 105 -16.07 15.40 16.20
N GLU A 106 -15.51 14.22 15.93
CA GLU A 106 -15.50 13.13 16.91
C GLU A 106 -14.71 11.92 16.38
N ILE A 107 -13.82 11.43 17.24
CA ILE A 107 -13.21 10.10 17.13
C ILE A 107 -14.31 9.08 17.40
N ILE A 108 -15.11 8.76 16.38
CA ILE A 108 -16.06 7.65 16.44
C ILE A 108 -15.55 6.54 15.52
N ARG A 109 -15.25 5.38 16.11
CA ARG A 109 -15.30 4.09 15.43
C ARG A 109 -16.73 3.85 14.92
N PRO A 110 -16.95 3.53 13.64
CA PRO A 110 -18.18 2.86 13.23
C PRO A 110 -17.81 1.41 12.84
N SER A 111 -18.25 0.32 13.48
CA SER A 111 -19.60 -0.03 13.97
C SER A 111 -20.70 0.56 13.09
N VAL A 112 -21.33 -0.33 12.32
CA VAL A 112 -22.57 -0.15 11.53
C VAL A 112 -22.39 0.29 10.06
N ILE A 113 -22.62 -0.71 9.22
CA ILE A 113 -23.13 -0.69 7.84
C ILE A 113 -23.72 0.66 7.41
N ARG A 114 -23.13 1.31 6.41
CA ARG A 114 -23.85 2.22 5.50
C ARG A 114 -23.98 1.54 4.13
N ARG A 115 -25.21 1.21 3.77
CA ARG A 115 -25.62 0.87 2.40
C ARG A 115 -25.18 2.01 1.48
N MET A 116 -24.44 1.69 0.42
CA MET A 116 -24.29 2.63 -0.70
C MET A 116 -25.56 2.54 -1.54
N GLU A 117 -26.29 3.65 -1.64
CA GLU A 117 -27.27 3.83 -2.69
C GLU A 117 -26.60 4.19 -4.02
N ASN A 118 -27.24 3.67 -5.05
CA ASN A 118 -26.85 3.53 -6.44
C ASN A 118 -26.62 4.85 -7.18
N THR A 119 -25.63 4.86 -8.07
CA THR A 119 -25.86 5.35 -9.43
C THR A 119 -25.80 4.17 -10.39
N HIS A 120 -26.87 3.40 -10.42
CA HIS A 120 -27.19 2.52 -11.52
C HIS A 120 -28.32 3.19 -12.28
N THR A 121 -28.09 3.45 -13.57
CA THR A 121 -29.15 3.15 -14.52
C THR A 121 -29.59 1.71 -14.24
N SER A 122 -30.87 1.58 -13.88
CA SER A 122 -31.46 0.49 -13.09
C SER A 122 -31.56 -0.88 -13.79
N THR A 123 -30.63 -1.26 -14.69
CA THR A 123 -30.84 -2.46 -15.54
C THR A 123 -29.66 -3.40 -15.73
N GLN A 124 -28.46 -3.16 -15.17
CA GLN A 124 -27.32 -4.06 -15.41
C GLN A 124 -27.10 -5.11 -14.31
N SER A 125 -27.07 -6.38 -14.72
CA SER A 125 -26.77 -7.52 -13.86
C SER A 125 -25.34 -7.43 -13.30
N VAL A 126 -25.11 -8.05 -12.12
CA VAL A 126 -23.76 -8.24 -11.57
C VAL A 126 -22.86 -8.96 -12.57
N LEU A 127 -23.41 -9.92 -13.31
CA LEU A 127 -22.68 -10.63 -14.38
C LEU A 127 -22.27 -9.68 -15.51
N ASP A 128 -23.09 -8.68 -15.84
CA ASP A 128 -22.77 -7.69 -16.88
C ASP A 128 -21.69 -6.71 -16.42
N LYS A 129 -21.67 -6.36 -15.13
CA LYS A 129 -20.60 -5.53 -14.54
C LYS A 129 -19.27 -6.27 -14.57
N VAL A 130 -19.26 -7.54 -14.18
CA VAL A 130 -18.07 -8.40 -14.23
C VAL A 130 -17.59 -8.57 -15.67
N ARG A 131 -18.51 -8.83 -16.60
CA ARG A 131 -18.23 -8.94 -18.04
C ARG A 131 -17.62 -7.65 -18.59
N SER A 132 -18.21 -6.50 -18.30
CA SER A 132 -17.70 -5.19 -18.74
C SER A 132 -16.28 -4.92 -18.24
N CYS A 133 -15.99 -5.20 -16.96
CA CYS A 133 -14.66 -5.06 -16.41
C CYS A 133 -13.63 -6.00 -17.06
N TYR A 134 -14.05 -7.19 -17.48
CA TYR A 134 -13.21 -8.15 -18.19
C TYR A 134 -13.00 -7.79 -19.66
N ASP A 135 -14.03 -7.30 -20.34
CA ASP A 135 -14.00 -6.98 -21.77
C ASP A 135 -13.29 -5.66 -22.07
N LYS A 136 -13.39 -4.67 -21.17
CA LYS A 136 -12.72 -3.36 -21.30
C LYS A 136 -11.23 -3.47 -21.70
N PRO A 137 -10.39 -4.29 -21.03
CA PRO A 137 -8.99 -4.45 -21.42
C PRO A 137 -8.73 -5.61 -22.41
N ARG A 138 -9.76 -6.35 -22.85
CA ARG A 138 -9.60 -7.62 -23.58
C ARG A 138 -8.90 -7.44 -24.93
N SER A 139 -9.29 -6.44 -25.72
CA SER A 139 -8.68 -6.16 -27.04
C SER A 139 -7.21 -5.78 -26.90
N SER A 140 -6.88 -4.92 -25.93
CA SER A 140 -5.51 -4.50 -25.64
C SER A 140 -4.64 -5.68 -25.18
N ARG A 141 -5.20 -6.60 -24.39
CA ARG A 141 -4.51 -7.83 -23.97
C ARG A 141 -4.22 -8.75 -25.16
N LEU A 142 -5.19 -8.96 -26.04
CA LEU A 142 -5.03 -9.82 -27.22
C LEU A 142 -4.02 -9.27 -28.23
N LYS A 143 -3.99 -7.94 -28.43
CA LYS A 143 -2.98 -7.28 -29.26
C LYS A 143 -1.57 -7.53 -28.73
N LYS A 144 -1.33 -7.27 -27.43
CA LYS A 144 -0.03 -7.54 -26.79
C LYS A 144 0.40 -9.00 -26.88
N GLU A 145 -0.55 -9.92 -26.73
CA GLU A 145 -0.28 -11.35 -26.87
C GLU A 145 0.12 -11.71 -28.30
N ARG A 146 -0.55 -11.16 -29.31
CA ARG A 146 -0.17 -11.34 -30.71
C ARG A 146 1.21 -10.76 -31.00
N ASP A 147 1.43 -9.49 -30.62
CA ASP A 147 2.71 -8.81 -30.83
C ASP A 147 3.86 -9.60 -30.17
N TYR A 148 3.64 -10.17 -28.98
CA TYR A 148 4.63 -11.02 -28.30
C TYR A 148 4.95 -12.33 -29.04
N LEU A 149 3.93 -12.98 -29.58
CA LEU A 149 4.08 -14.24 -30.32
C LEU A 149 4.75 -13.99 -31.68
N ASP A 150 4.38 -12.92 -32.38
CA ASP A 150 4.97 -12.51 -33.66
C ASP A 150 6.46 -12.17 -33.49
N CYS A 151 6.82 -11.38 -32.48
CA CYS A 151 8.23 -11.06 -32.17
C CYS A 151 9.09 -12.29 -31.83
N ARG A 152 8.48 -13.43 -31.46
CA ARG A 152 9.19 -14.66 -31.11
C ARG A 152 9.01 -15.78 -32.12
N GLY A 153 8.31 -15.54 -33.23
CA GLY A 153 8.01 -16.57 -34.24
C GLY A 153 7.20 -17.76 -33.69
N LEU A 154 6.42 -17.56 -32.62
CA LEU A 154 5.64 -18.61 -31.97
C LEU A 154 4.21 -18.62 -32.52
N GLN A 155 3.71 -19.78 -32.94
CA GLN A 155 2.30 -19.92 -33.33
C GLN A 155 1.39 -20.01 -32.10
N ARG A 156 0.20 -19.41 -32.18
CA ARG A 156 -0.83 -19.61 -31.15
C ARG A 156 -1.21 -21.10 -31.09
N PRO A 157 -1.32 -21.71 -29.90
CA PRO A 157 -1.90 -23.03 -29.79
C PRO A 157 -3.35 -22.98 -30.28
N LYS A 158 -3.70 -23.85 -31.24
CA LYS A 158 -5.08 -24.03 -31.69
C LYS A 158 -5.88 -24.56 -30.50
N ARG A 159 -6.97 -23.88 -30.14
CA ARG A 159 -7.95 -24.37 -29.16
C ARG A 159 -8.94 -25.29 -29.83
#